data_AF-A0A506URS0-F1
#
_entry.id   AF-A0A506URS0-F1
#
_cell.length_a   1.000
_cell.length_b   1.000
_cell.length_c   1.000
_cell.angle_alpha   90.00
_cell.angle_beta   90.00
_cell.angle_gamma   90.00
#
_symmetry.space_group_name_H-M   'P 1'
#
loop_
_entity.id
_entity.type
_entity.pdbx_description
1 polymer ?
#
loop_
_entity_poly.entity_id
_entity_poly.type
_entity_poly.pdbx_seq_one_letter_code
_entity_poly.pdbx_strand_id
1 'polypeptide(L)'
;MSANTQPDAPSPEKPEGSKAPKVPDTPSPCSRRRALTLSAGVLGGVGACALAVPFLDSLRDPEARLKEAVSAHATRDVDLASLAPGHHMTVPWRNWPVFILHRTPDMLHALQDPALLSRLRDPDSRERQQPPDATNPWRSVRPQFAVLIGICTHLGCIPNPRPVPVDPQAGGWFCGCHGSQFDGAGRVLRNMPAAYNLPVPPVRYLNDTTLRLGESAGNGFTMQDIVQL
;
A
#
# COMPACT_ATOMS: atom_id res chain seq x y z
N MET A 1 124.45 13.67 -22.03
CA MET A 1 124.90 12.96 -20.82
C MET A 1 123.68 12.75 -19.95
N SER A 2 123.04 11.59 -20.12
CA SER A 2 122.93 10.55 -19.08
C SER A 2 121.70 10.82 -18.20
N ALA A 3 120.55 10.32 -18.64
CA ALA A 3 120.00 9.02 -18.24
C ALA A 3 119.48 9.07 -16.80
N ASN A 4 118.15 9.10 -16.66
CA ASN A 4 117.51 8.72 -15.41
C ASN A 4 116.47 7.64 -15.74
N THR A 5 116.78 6.43 -15.31
CA THR A 5 115.98 5.21 -15.48
C THR A 5 115.04 5.10 -14.29
N GLN A 6 113.76 4.84 -14.54
CA GLN A 6 112.81 4.41 -13.51
C GLN A 6 112.25 3.04 -13.93
N PRO A 7 112.19 2.04 -13.03
CA PRO A 7 111.84 0.67 -13.37
C PRO A 7 110.33 0.43 -13.50
N ASP A 8 109.99 -0.56 -14.33
CA ASP A 8 108.65 -1.04 -14.66
C ASP A 8 107.98 -1.92 -13.58
N ALA A 9 106.64 -1.99 -13.71
CA ALA A 9 105.69 -3.09 -13.39
C ALA A 9 104.83 -2.96 -12.10
N PRO A 10 103.64 -3.61 -12.01
CA PRO A 10 102.85 -4.34 -13.02
C PRO A 10 101.38 -3.84 -13.17
N SER A 11 100.71 -4.24 -14.25
CA SER A 11 99.27 -4.06 -14.47
C SER A 11 98.43 -5.04 -13.63
N PRO A 12 97.31 -4.63 -13.00
CA PRO A 12 96.35 -5.56 -12.42
C PRO A 12 95.20 -5.88 -13.37
N GLU A 13 94.68 -7.10 -13.20
CA GLU A 13 93.81 -7.89 -14.06
C GLU A 13 92.40 -7.31 -14.33
N LYS A 14 91.82 -7.72 -15.47
CA LYS A 14 90.38 -7.65 -15.74
C LYS A 14 89.64 -8.63 -14.81
N PRO A 15 88.60 -8.22 -14.06
CA PRO A 15 87.69 -9.19 -13.47
C PRO A 15 86.66 -9.64 -14.52
N GLU A 16 86.65 -10.95 -14.75
CA GLU A 16 85.60 -11.69 -15.45
C GLU A 16 84.22 -11.48 -14.82
N GLY A 17 83.19 -11.67 -15.64
CA GLY A 17 81.80 -11.39 -15.33
C GLY A 17 81.26 -12.09 -14.08
N SER A 18 80.62 -11.30 -13.23
CA SER A 18 79.73 -11.78 -12.18
C SER A 18 78.28 -11.60 -12.63
N LYS A 19 77.54 -12.71 -12.74
CA LYS A 19 76.09 -12.73 -12.94
C LYS A 19 75.42 -11.96 -11.79
N ALA A 20 74.68 -10.91 -12.12
CA ALA A 20 73.84 -10.21 -11.14
C ALA A 20 72.84 -11.21 -10.51
N PRO A 21 72.66 -11.19 -9.17
CA PRO A 21 71.67 -12.03 -8.52
C PRO A 21 70.26 -11.55 -8.88
N LYS A 22 69.39 -12.48 -9.28
CA LYS A 22 67.98 -12.22 -9.56
C LYS A 22 67.29 -11.82 -8.25
N VAL A 23 67.04 -10.52 -8.08
CA VAL A 23 66.25 -9.98 -6.97
C VAL A 23 64.83 -10.57 -7.04
N PRO A 24 64.26 -11.12 -5.96
CA PRO A 24 62.90 -11.63 -5.98
C PRO A 24 61.92 -10.47 -6.19
N ASP A 25 60.95 -10.65 -7.09
CA ASP A 25 59.91 -9.66 -7.40
C ASP A 25 59.14 -9.27 -6.14
N THR A 26 59.57 -8.18 -5.51
CA THR A 26 58.81 -7.56 -4.43
C THR A 26 57.72 -6.74 -5.11
N PRO A 27 56.43 -7.02 -4.91
CA PRO A 27 55.37 -6.30 -5.60
C PRO A 27 55.50 -4.81 -5.29
N SER A 28 55.61 -4.00 -6.34
CA SER A 28 55.79 -2.55 -6.25
C SER A 28 54.72 -1.94 -5.34
N PRO A 29 55.02 -0.91 -4.52
CA PRO A 29 54.10 -0.36 -3.53
C PRO A 29 52.74 0.10 -4.12
N CYS A 30 52.71 0.45 -5.41
CA CYS A 30 51.47 0.72 -6.16
C CYS A 30 50.54 -0.51 -6.31
N SER A 31 51.08 -1.73 -6.46
CA SER A 31 50.29 -2.95 -6.62
C SER A 31 49.60 -3.34 -5.31
N ARG A 32 50.32 -3.25 -4.18
CA ARG A 32 49.75 -3.55 -2.86
C ARG A 32 48.72 -2.51 -2.43
N ARG A 33 49.00 -1.21 -2.64
CA ARG A 33 48.03 -0.14 -2.36
C ARG A 33 46.76 -0.31 -3.20
N ARG A 34 46.89 -0.58 -4.51
CA ARG A 34 45.75 -0.80 -5.40
C ARG A 34 44.93 -2.03 -5.00
N ALA A 35 45.59 -3.14 -4.64
CA ALA A 35 44.92 -4.34 -4.14
C ALA A 35 44.12 -4.05 -2.85
N LEU A 36 44.73 -3.35 -1.88
CA LEU A 36 44.06 -3.00 -0.63
C LEU A 36 42.87 -2.06 -0.83
N THR A 37 43.01 -1.04 -1.69
CA THR A 37 41.90 -0.10 -1.98
C THR A 37 40.74 -0.79 -2.69
N LEU A 38 41.02 -1.69 -3.65
CA LEU A 38 39.99 -2.48 -4.32
C LEU A 38 39.27 -3.41 -3.35
N SER A 39 40.02 -4.17 -2.55
CA SER A 39 39.42 -5.08 -1.55
C SER A 39 38.59 -4.31 -0.52
N ALA A 40 39.07 -3.17 -0.02
CA ALA A 40 38.33 -2.33 0.90
C ALA A 40 37.04 -1.76 0.26
N GLY A 41 37.08 -1.37 -1.01
CA GLY A 41 35.90 -0.92 -1.75
C GLY A 41 34.88 -2.04 -1.94
N VAL A 42 35.33 -3.26 -2.27
CA VAL A 42 34.44 -4.42 -2.40
C VAL A 42 33.82 -4.80 -1.05
N LEU A 43 34.62 -4.92 0.02
CA LEU A 43 34.09 -5.23 1.35
C LEU A 43 33.13 -4.13 1.85
N GLY A 44 33.46 -2.86 1.61
CA GLY A 44 32.60 -1.73 1.94
C GLY A 44 31.28 -1.78 1.18
N GLY A 45 31.31 -2.08 -0.13
CA GLY A 45 30.11 -2.24 -0.94
C GLY A 45 29.22 -3.41 -0.49
N VAL A 46 29.83 -4.58 -0.23
CA VAL A 46 29.11 -5.76 0.30
C VAL A 46 28.51 -5.46 1.67
N GLY A 47 29.27 -4.82 2.57
CA GLY A 47 28.78 -4.42 3.89
C GLY A 47 27.62 -3.42 3.80
N ALA A 48 27.68 -2.46 2.88
CA ALA A 48 26.59 -1.51 2.65
C ALA A 48 25.32 -2.21 2.17
N CYS A 49 25.42 -3.13 1.20
CA CYS A 49 24.27 -3.93 0.76
C CYS A 49 23.71 -4.82 1.88
N ALA A 50 24.59 -5.46 2.67
CA ALA A 50 24.20 -6.33 3.78
C ALA A 50 23.42 -5.59 4.89
N LEU A 51 23.61 -4.28 5.03
CA LEU A 51 22.82 -3.44 5.94
C LEU A 51 21.59 -2.82 5.27
N ALA A 52 21.72 -2.37 4.02
CA ALA A 52 20.64 -1.69 3.31
C ALA A 52 19.46 -2.63 3.01
N VAL A 53 19.72 -3.89 2.63
CA VAL A 53 18.67 -4.87 2.31
C VAL A 53 17.77 -5.14 3.52
N PRO A 54 18.25 -5.60 4.69
CA PRO A 54 17.37 -5.83 5.83
C PRO A 54 16.74 -4.55 6.38
N PHE A 55 17.38 -3.38 6.22
CA PHE A 55 16.76 -2.10 6.57
C PHE A 55 15.56 -1.79 5.64
N LEU A 56 15.72 -1.92 4.33
CA LEU A 56 14.64 -1.72 3.37
C LEU A 56 13.53 -2.76 3.53
N ASP A 57 13.88 -4.02 3.81
CA ASP A 57 12.90 -5.05 4.10
C ASP A 57 12.15 -4.77 5.42
N SER A 58 12.82 -4.22 6.43
CA SER A 58 12.16 -3.79 7.67
C SER A 58 11.10 -2.69 7.45
N LEU A 59 11.24 -1.90 6.37
CA LEU A 59 10.25 -0.92 5.93
C LEU A 59 9.14 -1.52 5.05
N ARG A 60 9.34 -2.71 4.47
CA ARG A 60 8.38 -3.45 3.64
C ARG A 60 7.49 -4.42 4.42
N ASP A 61 7.90 -4.82 5.61
CA ASP A 61 7.15 -5.73 6.48
C ASP A 61 5.88 -5.19 7.21
N PRO A 62 5.34 -3.96 6.98
CA PRO A 62 3.98 -3.65 7.42
C PRO A 62 2.95 -4.62 6.83
N GLU A 63 3.15 -5.07 5.59
CA GLU A 63 2.23 -5.97 4.89
C GLU A 63 2.19 -7.38 5.48
N ALA A 64 3.32 -7.91 5.97
CA ALA A 64 3.38 -9.21 6.63
C ALA A 64 2.65 -9.15 7.99
N ARG A 65 2.88 -8.10 8.78
CA ARG A 65 2.12 -7.84 10.02
C ARG A 65 0.63 -7.61 9.76
N LEU A 66 0.28 -6.96 8.65
CA LEU A 66 -1.10 -6.81 8.19
C LEU A 66 -1.69 -8.15 7.77
N LYS A 67 -1.00 -9.00 7.01
CA LYS A 67 -1.46 -10.34 6.64
C LYS A 67 -1.71 -11.22 7.86
N GLU A 68 -0.86 -11.14 8.87
CA GLU A 68 -1.00 -11.90 10.12
C GLU A 68 -2.09 -11.34 11.05
N ALA A 69 -2.28 -10.02 11.09
CA ALA A 69 -3.44 -9.40 11.75
C ALA A 69 -4.77 -9.65 11.01
N VAL A 70 -4.72 -9.78 9.68
CA VAL A 70 -5.87 -10.02 8.80
C VAL A 70 -6.30 -11.49 8.82
N SER A 71 -5.37 -12.45 8.90
CA SER A 71 -5.69 -13.88 8.96
C SER A 71 -6.43 -14.26 10.24
N ALA A 72 -6.18 -13.57 11.35
CA ALA A 72 -6.91 -13.72 12.61
C ALA A 72 -8.32 -13.07 12.61
N HIS A 73 -8.65 -12.22 11.62
CA HIS A 73 -9.90 -11.47 11.52
C HIS A 73 -10.56 -11.52 10.13
N ALA A 74 -10.44 -12.65 9.43
CA ALA A 74 -10.96 -12.81 8.07
C ALA A 74 -12.45 -12.46 7.98
N THR A 75 -13.23 -12.86 8.98
CA THR A 75 -14.67 -12.55 9.09
C THR A 75 -15.04 -11.97 10.45
N ARG A 76 -16.12 -11.18 10.49
CA ARG A 76 -16.67 -10.60 11.72
C ARG A 76 -18.19 -10.61 11.67
N ASP A 77 -18.82 -11.14 12.71
CA ASP A 77 -20.27 -11.13 12.87
C ASP A 77 -20.72 -9.86 13.60
N VAL A 78 -21.81 -9.27 13.11
CA VAL A 78 -22.41 -8.03 13.61
C VAL A 78 -23.89 -8.26 13.83
N ASP A 79 -24.35 -7.93 15.04
CA ASP A 79 -25.78 -7.94 15.37
C ASP A 79 -26.44 -6.63 14.93
N LEU A 80 -27.50 -6.76 14.14
CA LEU A 80 -28.33 -5.70 13.59
C LEU A 80 -29.63 -5.52 14.38
N ALA A 81 -29.95 -6.38 15.36
CA ALA A 81 -31.20 -6.32 16.10
C ALA A 81 -31.41 -4.99 16.83
N SER A 82 -30.32 -4.37 17.29
CA SER A 82 -30.34 -3.08 17.99
C SER A 82 -30.39 -1.86 17.05
N LEU A 83 -30.23 -2.05 15.74
CA LEU A 83 -30.18 -0.95 14.78
C LEU A 83 -31.60 -0.58 14.32
N ALA A 84 -32.16 0.48 14.89
CA ALA A 84 -33.45 0.99 14.45
C ALA A 84 -33.38 1.60 13.03
N PRO A 85 -34.48 1.57 12.25
CA PRO A 85 -34.56 2.30 10.98
C PRO A 85 -34.17 3.77 11.15
N GLY A 86 -33.49 4.32 10.15
CA GLY A 86 -32.90 5.67 10.15
C GLY A 86 -31.59 5.80 10.95
N HIS A 87 -31.20 4.80 11.74
CA HIS A 87 -29.97 4.85 12.53
C HIS A 87 -28.79 4.25 11.78
N HIS A 88 -27.62 4.76 12.09
CA HIS A 88 -26.35 4.25 11.61
C HIS A 88 -25.50 3.76 12.79
N MET A 89 -24.64 2.79 12.52
CA MET A 89 -23.54 2.41 13.42
C MET A 89 -22.24 2.28 12.62
N THR A 90 -21.12 2.35 13.31
CA THR A 90 -19.79 2.12 12.72
C THR A 90 -19.13 0.95 13.44
N VAL A 91 -18.69 -0.05 12.68
CA VAL A 91 -18.06 -1.26 13.21
C VAL A 91 -16.65 -1.40 12.63
N PRO A 92 -15.59 -1.60 13.43
CA PRO A 92 -14.25 -1.80 12.88
C PRO A 92 -14.07 -3.21 12.28
N TRP A 93 -13.50 -3.34 11.10
CA TRP A 93 -13.17 -4.64 10.49
C TRP A 93 -11.87 -4.53 9.70
N ARG A 94 -10.85 -5.35 10.03
CA ARG A 94 -9.52 -5.35 9.37
C ARG A 94 -8.84 -3.97 9.27
N ASN A 95 -9.05 -3.08 10.26
CA ASN A 95 -8.64 -1.66 10.29
C ASN A 95 -9.47 -0.68 9.45
N TRP A 96 -10.58 -1.14 8.85
CA TRP A 96 -11.52 -0.25 8.16
C TRP A 96 -12.76 0.00 9.02
N PRO A 97 -13.22 1.25 9.14
CA PRO A 97 -14.54 1.53 9.69
C PRO A 97 -15.58 1.07 8.67
N VAL A 98 -16.52 0.21 9.09
CA VAL A 98 -17.65 -0.22 8.27
C VAL A 98 -18.88 0.53 8.76
N PHE A 99 -19.46 1.36 7.90
CA PHE A 99 -20.74 1.99 8.13
C PHE A 99 -21.86 1.00 7.84
N ILE A 100 -22.78 0.90 8.79
CA ILE A 100 -24.01 0.13 8.64
C ILE A 100 -25.17 1.09 8.91
N LEU A 101 -25.98 1.34 7.89
CA LEU A 101 -27.15 2.21 7.96
C LEU A 101 -28.41 1.38 7.71
N HIS A 102 -29.33 1.37 8.67
CA HIS A 102 -30.66 0.79 8.49
C HIS A 102 -31.56 1.83 7.84
N ARG A 103 -31.79 1.72 6.54
CA ARG A 103 -32.57 2.66 5.75
C ARG A 103 -34.06 2.49 6.00
N THR A 104 -34.78 3.59 6.17
CA THR A 104 -36.24 3.61 6.21
C THR A 104 -36.82 3.41 4.79
N PRO A 105 -38.10 3.06 4.65
CA PRO A 105 -38.77 3.05 3.35
C PRO A 105 -38.65 4.38 2.60
N ASP A 106 -38.76 5.50 3.31
CA ASP A 106 -38.62 6.85 2.73
C ASP A 106 -37.22 7.08 2.18
N MET A 107 -36.18 6.64 2.90
CA MET A 107 -34.80 6.71 2.43
C MET A 107 -34.60 5.86 1.16
N LEU A 108 -35.20 4.66 1.10
CA LEU A 108 -35.10 3.80 -0.08
C LEU A 108 -35.77 4.43 -1.30
N HIS A 109 -36.89 5.12 -1.10
CA HIS A 109 -37.59 5.82 -2.16
C HIS A 109 -36.80 7.05 -2.63
N ALA A 110 -36.29 7.85 -1.69
CA ALA A 110 -35.43 9.02 -1.95
C ALA A 110 -34.18 8.65 -2.77
N LEU A 111 -33.55 7.50 -2.50
CA LEU A 111 -32.38 7.02 -3.25
C LEU A 111 -32.66 6.74 -4.75
N GLN A 112 -33.93 6.64 -5.15
CA GLN A 112 -34.36 6.41 -6.53
C GLN A 112 -34.85 7.69 -7.22
N ASP A 113 -34.87 8.83 -6.53
CA ASP A 113 -35.30 10.10 -7.12
C ASP A 113 -34.42 10.47 -8.34
N PRO A 114 -35.00 10.64 -9.55
CA PRO A 114 -34.27 11.09 -10.74
C PRO A 114 -33.44 12.37 -10.51
N ALA A 115 -33.91 13.30 -9.68
CA ALA A 115 -33.20 14.52 -9.34
C ALA A 115 -31.88 14.21 -8.61
N LEU A 116 -31.90 13.30 -7.65
CA LEU A 116 -30.69 12.82 -6.97
C LEU A 116 -29.79 12.05 -7.95
N LEU A 117 -30.34 11.09 -8.69
CA LEU A 117 -29.59 10.23 -9.61
C LEU A 117 -28.79 11.04 -10.65
N SER A 118 -29.38 12.12 -11.16
CA SER A 118 -28.70 13.03 -12.11
C SER A 118 -27.43 13.68 -11.54
N ARG A 119 -27.38 13.85 -10.21
CA ARG A 119 -26.28 14.47 -9.48
C ARG A 119 -25.20 13.48 -9.04
N LEU A 120 -25.37 12.18 -9.22
CA LEU A 120 -24.39 11.17 -8.79
C LEU A 120 -23.33 10.94 -9.87
N ARG A 121 -22.07 10.76 -9.48
CA ARG A 121 -20.97 10.51 -10.43
C ARG A 121 -21.14 9.16 -11.14
N ASP A 122 -21.42 8.12 -10.36
CA ASP A 122 -21.63 6.75 -10.81
C ASP A 122 -22.92 6.18 -10.20
N PRO A 123 -24.10 6.56 -10.73
CA PRO A 123 -25.39 6.11 -10.19
C PRO A 123 -25.63 4.60 -10.38
N ASP A 124 -25.09 4.04 -11.46
CA ASP A 124 -25.31 2.66 -11.90
C ASP A 124 -24.24 1.69 -11.39
N SER A 125 -23.32 2.16 -10.53
CA SER A 125 -22.29 1.31 -9.93
C SER A 125 -21.40 0.61 -10.97
N ARG A 126 -20.99 1.35 -12.01
CA ARG A 126 -20.14 0.82 -13.10
C ARG A 126 -18.71 0.59 -12.65
N GLU A 127 -18.22 1.41 -11.72
CA GLU A 127 -16.91 1.22 -11.14
C GLU A 127 -16.94 0.04 -10.17
N ARG A 128 -15.86 -0.76 -10.18
CA ARG A 128 -15.77 -1.96 -9.34
C ARG A 128 -15.45 -1.54 -7.89
N GLN A 129 -16.52 -1.19 -7.17
CA GLN A 129 -16.52 -0.75 -5.78
C GLN A 129 -17.44 -1.60 -4.90
N GLN A 130 -18.15 -2.57 -5.49
CA GLN A 130 -19.12 -3.42 -4.79
C GLN A 130 -19.11 -4.82 -5.43
N PRO A 131 -19.52 -5.85 -4.67
CA PRO A 131 -19.70 -7.18 -5.23
C PRO A 131 -20.90 -7.23 -6.20
N PRO A 132 -20.97 -8.26 -7.06
CA PRO A 132 -22.07 -8.42 -8.03
C PRO A 132 -23.47 -8.44 -7.41
N ASP A 133 -23.62 -9.05 -6.23
CA ASP A 133 -24.88 -9.13 -5.47
C ASP A 133 -25.31 -7.80 -4.84
N ALA A 134 -24.41 -6.82 -4.79
CA ALA A 134 -24.68 -5.44 -4.41
C ALA A 134 -24.63 -4.48 -5.61
N THR A 135 -24.58 -4.97 -6.86
CA THR A 135 -24.65 -4.12 -8.06
C THR A 135 -26.11 -3.85 -8.42
N ASN A 136 -26.73 -2.97 -7.62
CA ASN A 136 -28.12 -2.56 -7.72
C ASN A 136 -28.26 -1.10 -7.24
N PRO A 137 -29.43 -0.43 -7.41
CA PRO A 137 -29.60 0.98 -7.05
C PRO A 137 -29.29 1.32 -5.58
N TRP A 138 -29.39 0.34 -4.67
CA TRP A 138 -29.18 0.53 -3.24
C TRP A 138 -27.77 0.16 -2.78
N ARG A 139 -26.95 -0.42 -3.65
CA ARG A 139 -25.58 -0.87 -3.37
C ARG A 139 -25.48 -1.79 -2.15
N SER A 140 -26.39 -2.74 -2.07
CA SER A 140 -26.54 -3.62 -0.90
C SER A 140 -27.17 -4.94 -1.27
N VAL A 141 -26.77 -6.01 -0.58
CA VAL A 141 -27.41 -7.33 -0.70
C VAL A 141 -28.85 -7.30 -0.17
N ARG A 142 -29.10 -6.58 0.93
CA ARG A 142 -30.44 -6.29 1.46
C ARG A 142 -30.72 -4.79 1.38
N PRO A 143 -31.72 -4.31 0.60
CA PRO A 143 -31.96 -2.89 0.40
C PRO A 143 -32.05 -2.07 1.70
N GLN A 144 -32.65 -2.60 2.76
CA GLN A 144 -32.78 -1.89 4.03
C GLN A 144 -31.44 -1.66 4.76
N PHE A 145 -30.34 -2.34 4.41
CA PHE A 145 -29.05 -2.18 5.08
C PHE A 145 -27.98 -1.72 4.08
N ALA A 146 -27.53 -0.47 4.19
CA ALA A 146 -26.31 -0.06 3.49
C ALA A 146 -25.11 -0.49 4.35
N VAL A 147 -24.20 -1.27 3.76
CA VAL A 147 -22.96 -1.72 4.40
C VAL A 147 -21.80 -1.22 3.55
N LEU A 148 -21.02 -0.28 4.09
CA LEU A 148 -20.03 0.48 3.32
C LEU A 148 -18.73 0.61 4.09
N ILE A 149 -17.59 0.56 3.40
CA ILE A 149 -16.31 0.98 3.95
C ILE A 149 -16.32 2.50 4.09
N GLY A 150 -16.28 2.98 5.32
CA GLY A 150 -16.35 4.39 5.72
C GLY A 150 -15.05 5.16 5.49
N ILE A 151 -14.36 4.91 4.38
CA ILE A 151 -13.11 5.56 4.00
C ILE A 151 -13.36 6.35 2.72
N CYS A 152 -13.23 7.67 2.81
CA CYS A 152 -13.44 8.56 1.68
C CYS A 152 -12.50 8.21 0.53
N THR A 153 -13.07 8.06 -0.66
CA THR A 153 -12.38 7.66 -1.89
C THR A 153 -11.50 8.75 -2.52
N HIS A 154 -11.35 9.88 -1.83
CA HIS A 154 -10.38 10.92 -2.18
C HIS A 154 -9.00 10.59 -1.60
N LEU A 155 -8.84 10.75 -0.28
CA LEU A 155 -7.56 10.62 0.43
C LEU A 155 -7.71 9.92 1.79
N GLY A 156 -8.78 9.14 1.99
CA GLY A 156 -8.88 8.21 3.11
C GLY A 156 -9.47 8.74 4.43
N CYS A 157 -9.90 10.02 4.50
CA CYS A 157 -10.61 10.52 5.69
C CYS A 157 -11.92 9.75 5.95
N ILE A 158 -12.38 9.71 7.20
CA ILE A 158 -13.66 9.09 7.58
C ILE A 158 -14.80 10.12 7.40
N PRO A 159 -15.78 9.88 6.50
CA PRO A 159 -16.93 10.77 6.35
C PRO A 159 -17.85 10.74 7.59
N ASN A 160 -18.42 11.88 7.95
CA ASN A 160 -19.42 11.95 9.02
C ASN A 160 -20.83 11.79 8.46
N PRO A 161 -21.76 11.14 9.18
CA PRO A 161 -23.17 11.08 8.80
C PRO A 161 -23.73 12.50 8.62
N ARG A 162 -24.20 12.80 7.40
CA ARG A 162 -24.82 14.06 7.06
C ARG A 162 -25.64 13.86 5.79
N PRO A 163 -26.95 14.18 5.82
CA PRO A 163 -27.77 14.09 4.62
C PRO A 163 -27.24 14.94 3.47
N VAL A 164 -27.42 14.45 2.24
CA VAL A 164 -27.07 15.24 1.06
C VAL A 164 -28.01 16.44 0.91
N PRO A 165 -27.51 17.63 0.56
CA PRO A 165 -28.35 18.84 0.48
C PRO A 165 -29.43 18.81 -0.60
N VAL A 166 -29.23 18.00 -1.65
CA VAL A 166 -30.22 17.85 -2.73
C VAL A 166 -31.48 17.16 -2.25
N ASP A 167 -31.33 16.19 -1.36
CA ASP A 167 -32.40 15.37 -0.83
C ASP A 167 -32.00 14.88 0.56
N PRO A 168 -32.41 15.60 1.62
CA PRO A 168 -32.13 15.19 2.98
C PRO A 168 -32.70 13.82 3.35
N GLN A 169 -33.75 13.34 2.66
CA GLN A 169 -34.33 12.03 2.93
C GLN A 169 -33.47 10.89 2.40
N ALA A 170 -32.62 11.14 1.40
CA ALA A 170 -31.68 10.14 0.91
C ALA A 170 -30.56 9.79 1.92
N GLY A 171 -30.48 10.51 3.05
CA GLY A 171 -29.42 10.37 4.02
C GLY A 171 -28.04 10.66 3.41
N GLY A 172 -27.00 10.03 3.97
CA GLY A 172 -25.66 10.08 3.39
C GLY A 172 -24.57 10.51 4.35
N TRP A 173 -23.42 10.87 3.76
CA TRP A 173 -22.20 11.20 4.47
C TRP A 173 -21.47 12.39 3.84
N PHE A 174 -20.79 13.16 4.70
CA PHE A 174 -19.98 14.31 4.33
C PHE A 174 -18.54 14.14 4.84
N CYS A 175 -17.57 14.24 3.93
CA CYS A 175 -16.15 14.24 4.23
C CYS A 175 -15.61 15.67 4.33
N GLY A 176 -15.42 16.16 5.56
CA GLY A 176 -14.96 17.52 5.84
C GLY A 176 -13.55 17.87 5.37
N CYS A 177 -12.71 16.91 5.01
CA CYS A 177 -11.34 17.16 4.55
C CYS A 177 -11.29 17.98 3.26
N HIS A 178 -12.16 17.67 2.29
CA HIS A 178 -12.20 18.33 0.97
C HIS A 178 -13.62 18.51 0.42
N GLY A 179 -14.64 18.31 1.26
CA GLY A 179 -16.04 18.58 0.92
C GLY A 179 -16.78 17.50 0.11
N SER A 180 -16.21 16.30 -0.05
CA SER A 180 -16.88 15.21 -0.77
C SER A 180 -18.15 14.74 -0.05
N GLN A 181 -19.19 14.49 -0.83
CA GLN A 181 -20.52 14.11 -0.36
C GLN A 181 -20.96 12.79 -0.99
N PHE A 182 -21.61 11.96 -0.18
CA PHE A 182 -22.11 10.65 -0.57
C PHE A 182 -23.57 10.52 -0.13
N ASP A 183 -24.44 9.95 -0.96
CA ASP A 183 -25.81 9.64 -0.58
C ASP A 183 -25.91 8.44 0.38
N GLY A 184 -27.11 8.08 0.84
CA GLY A 184 -27.33 6.93 1.75
C GLY A 184 -27.05 5.54 1.15
N ALA A 185 -26.70 5.42 -0.13
CA ALA A 185 -26.14 4.22 -0.75
C ALA A 185 -24.61 4.29 -0.90
N GLY A 186 -23.98 5.36 -0.39
CA GLY A 186 -22.55 5.61 -0.49
C GLY A 186 -22.12 6.10 -1.87
N ARG A 187 -23.03 6.55 -2.72
CA ARG A 187 -22.72 7.04 -4.07
C ARG A 187 -22.25 8.48 -4.01
N VAL A 188 -21.11 8.76 -4.63
CA VAL A 188 -20.51 10.09 -4.60
C VAL A 188 -21.25 11.04 -5.55
N LEU A 189 -21.45 12.28 -5.12
CA LEU A 189 -21.99 13.33 -5.98
C LEU A 189 -20.99 13.73 -7.07
N ARG A 190 -21.48 14.13 -8.26
CA ARG A 190 -20.68 14.76 -9.32
C ARG A 190 -20.01 16.02 -8.78
N ASN A 191 -18.90 16.39 -9.41
CA ASN A 191 -18.10 17.57 -9.06
C ASN A 191 -17.54 17.57 -7.63
N MET A 192 -17.37 16.39 -7.03
CA MET A 192 -16.65 16.19 -5.76
C MET A 192 -15.23 15.66 -6.03
N PRO A 193 -14.25 15.94 -5.14
CA PRO A 193 -12.89 15.40 -5.25
C PRO A 193 -12.78 13.88 -5.18
N ALA A 194 -13.65 13.22 -4.40
CA ALA A 194 -13.75 11.78 -4.33
C ALA A 194 -14.06 11.17 -5.72
N ALA A 195 -13.20 10.25 -6.16
CA ALA A 195 -13.29 9.69 -7.51
C ALA A 195 -14.36 8.60 -7.64
N TYR A 196 -14.63 7.87 -6.56
CA TYR A 196 -15.45 6.66 -6.55
C TYR A 196 -16.53 6.69 -5.45
N ASN A 197 -17.55 5.83 -5.59
CA ASN A 197 -18.50 5.53 -4.52
C ASN A 197 -17.79 4.82 -3.35
N LEU A 198 -18.31 4.96 -2.12
CA LEU A 198 -17.77 4.25 -0.97
C LEU A 198 -17.82 2.73 -1.20
N PRO A 199 -16.74 1.98 -0.95
CA PRO A 199 -16.72 0.56 -1.25
C PRO A 199 -17.75 -0.24 -0.44
N VAL A 200 -18.33 -1.29 -1.02
CA VAL A 200 -19.16 -2.26 -0.32
C VAL A 200 -18.30 -3.50 -0.03
N PRO A 201 -18.08 -3.89 1.23
CA PRO A 201 -17.31 -5.09 1.54
C PRO A 201 -18.08 -6.38 1.15
N PRO A 202 -17.39 -7.52 1.01
CA PRO A 202 -18.06 -8.81 0.89
C PRO A 202 -18.81 -9.11 2.20
N VAL A 203 -20.09 -9.41 2.08
CA VAL A 203 -20.95 -9.69 3.24
C VAL A 203 -21.89 -10.85 2.97
N ARG A 204 -22.27 -11.52 4.06
CA ARG A 204 -23.26 -12.59 4.07
C ARG A 204 -24.19 -12.42 5.27
N TYR A 205 -25.49 -12.51 5.05
CA TYR A 205 -26.45 -12.56 6.16
C TYR A 205 -26.59 -14.00 6.63
N LEU A 206 -26.31 -14.25 7.91
CA LEU A 206 -26.45 -15.56 8.52
C LEU A 206 -27.91 -15.84 8.91
N ASN A 207 -28.64 -14.78 9.25
CA ASN A 207 -30.07 -14.77 9.56
C ASN A 207 -30.61 -13.33 9.37
N ASP A 208 -31.79 -13.02 9.92
CA ASP A 208 -32.42 -11.70 9.76
C ASP A 208 -31.72 -10.58 10.52
N THR A 209 -31.05 -10.90 11.64
CA THR A 209 -30.39 -9.91 12.51
C THR A 209 -28.88 -10.00 12.51
N THR A 210 -28.26 -11.02 11.89
CA THR A 210 -26.80 -11.23 11.96
C THR A 210 -26.17 -11.09 10.59
N LEU A 211 -25.26 -10.12 10.47
CA LEU A 211 -24.45 -9.84 9.30
C LEU A 211 -23.01 -10.32 9.52
N ARG A 212 -22.50 -11.14 8.62
CA ARG A 212 -21.08 -11.51 8.56
C ARG A 212 -20.35 -10.64 7.54
N LEU A 213 -19.36 -9.89 8.00
CA LEU A 213 -18.39 -9.17 7.18
C LEU A 213 -17.28 -10.11 6.76
N GLY A 214 -16.76 -9.95 5.54
CA GLY A 214 -15.59 -10.68 5.04
C GLY A 214 -15.87 -11.98 4.29
N GLU A 215 -17.13 -12.34 4.10
CA GLU A 215 -17.55 -13.55 3.38
C GLU A 215 -18.65 -13.16 2.39
N SER A 216 -18.45 -13.41 1.09
CA SER A 216 -19.49 -13.17 0.08
C SER A 216 -20.35 -14.42 -0.15
N ALA A 217 -21.52 -14.26 -0.76
CA ALA A 217 -22.43 -15.38 -1.08
C ALA A 217 -21.95 -16.25 -2.28
N GLY A 218 -20.66 -16.58 -2.34
CA GLY A 218 -20.12 -17.54 -3.32
C GLY A 218 -19.71 -16.97 -4.67
N ASN A 219 -19.58 -15.64 -4.80
CA ASN A 219 -19.18 -14.96 -6.04
C ASN A 219 -17.66 -14.73 -6.17
N GLY A 220 -16.86 -15.16 -5.19
CA GLY A 220 -15.40 -15.00 -5.19
C GLY A 220 -14.91 -13.56 -5.05
N PHE A 221 -15.80 -12.58 -4.85
CA PHE A 221 -15.43 -11.19 -4.69
C PHE A 221 -14.68 -10.98 -3.36
N THR A 222 -13.56 -10.27 -3.46
CA THR A 222 -12.68 -9.95 -2.34
C THR A 222 -12.42 -8.46 -2.27
N MET A 223 -11.79 -8.01 -1.20
CA MET A 223 -11.45 -6.60 -1.06
C MET A 223 -10.39 -6.16 -2.09
N GLN A 224 -9.59 -7.09 -2.61
CA GLN A 224 -8.61 -6.85 -3.67
C GLN A 224 -9.24 -6.57 -5.04
N ASP A 225 -10.53 -6.87 -5.21
CA ASP A 225 -11.24 -6.58 -6.43
C ASP A 225 -11.64 -5.09 -6.53
N ILE A 226 -11.61 -4.35 -5.41
CA ILE A 226 -12.02 -2.94 -5.38
C ILE A 226 -10.93 -2.06 -5.99
N VAL A 227 -11.30 -1.21 -6.95
CA VAL A 227 -10.35 -0.38 -7.76
C VAL A 227 -9.44 0.54 -6.92
N GLN A 228 -9.87 0.91 -5.71
CA GLN A 228 -9.15 1.86 -4.86
C GLN A 228 -8.23 1.20 -3.81
N LEU A 229 -8.39 -0.09 -3.57
CA LEU A 229 -7.78 -0.78 -2.42
C LEU A 229 -6.54 -1.60 -2.79
#